data_AF-A0A238JFD1-F1
#
_entry.id   AF-A0A238JFD1-F1
#
_cell.length_a   1.000
_cell.length_b   1.000
_cell.length_c   1.000
_cell.angle_alpha   90.00
_cell.angle_beta   90.00
_cell.angle_gamma   90.00
#
_symmetry.space_group_name_H-M   'P 1'
#
loop_
_entity.id
_entity.type
_entity.pdbx_description
1 polymer ?
#
loop_
_entity_poly.entity_id
_entity_poly.type
_entity_poly.pdbx_seq_one_letter_code
_entity_poly.pdbx_strand_id
1 'polypeptide(L)'
;MTRSILFVCLGNICRSPSAEAVTRAKALARDLPLELDSAGTGAWHVGEPPYGAMQVCAAKRGYDLAPLRARQVTAQDFERFDLIVAMDADNLRNLQDLAPNSARAKLALFTDFAPQTGADHVPDPYYTRDFDGTLDLVEICADALLDQL
;
A
#
# COMPACT_ATOMS: atom_id res chain seq x y z
N MET A 1 4.50 7.67 -17.49
CA MET A 1 3.55 8.25 -16.52
C MET A 1 3.01 7.08 -15.73
N THR A 2 2.96 7.18 -14.41
CA THR A 2 2.44 6.13 -13.55
C THR A 2 0.92 6.10 -13.67
N ARG A 3 0.36 4.96 -14.08
CA ARG A 3 -1.08 4.73 -14.17
C ARG A 3 -1.53 3.50 -13.39
N SER A 4 -0.60 2.61 -13.05
CA SER A 4 -0.85 1.44 -12.22
C SER A 4 0.08 1.43 -10.99
N ILE A 5 -0.50 1.29 -9.79
CA ILE A 5 0.23 1.28 -8.52
C ILE A 5 -0.15 0.06 -7.68
N LEU A 6 0.85 -0.66 -7.18
CA LEU A 6 0.67 -1.77 -6.25
C LEU A 6 1.25 -1.40 -4.88
N PHE A 7 0.44 -1.48 -3.82
CA PHE A 7 0.90 -1.27 -2.45
C PHE A 7 1.29 -2.59 -1.80
N VAL A 8 2.44 -2.65 -1.13
CA VAL A 8 2.97 -3.91 -0.59
C VAL A 8 3.39 -3.77 0.87
N CYS A 9 2.82 -4.62 1.72
CA CYS A 9 3.24 -4.75 3.12
C CYS A 9 3.66 -6.19 3.46
N LEU A 10 3.81 -6.52 4.74
CA LEU A 10 4.12 -7.90 5.14
C LEU A 10 2.97 -8.88 4.85
N GLY A 11 1.84 -8.73 5.55
CA GLY A 11 0.73 -9.70 5.52
C GLY A 11 -0.48 -9.35 4.64
N ASN A 12 -0.47 -8.18 3.98
CA ASN A 12 -1.59 -7.65 3.17
C ASN A 12 -2.96 -7.60 3.86
N ILE A 13 -2.98 -7.38 5.17
CA ILE A 13 -4.23 -7.26 5.95
C ILE A 13 -4.37 -5.93 6.69
N CYS A 14 -3.30 -5.14 6.84
CA CYS A 14 -3.36 -3.86 7.55
C CYS A 14 -2.94 -2.70 6.63
N ARG A 15 -1.64 -2.54 6.42
CA ARG A 15 -1.06 -1.35 5.79
C ARG A 15 -1.37 -1.23 4.29
N SER A 16 -1.03 -2.24 3.48
CA SER A 16 -1.21 -2.14 2.03
C SER A 16 -2.68 -2.09 1.57
N PRO A 17 -3.65 -2.82 2.17
CA PRO A 17 -5.06 -2.64 1.83
C PRO A 17 -5.57 -1.24 2.20
N SER A 18 -5.07 -0.67 3.31
CA SER A 18 -5.41 0.71 3.70
C SER A 18 -4.87 1.70 2.68
N ALA A 19 -3.60 1.56 2.27
CA ALA A 19 -3.00 2.41 1.25
C ALA A 19 -3.76 2.33 -0.08
N GLU A 20 -4.19 1.14 -0.51
CA GLU A 20 -5.03 0.95 -1.69
C GLU A 20 -6.37 1.69 -1.57
N ALA A 21 -7.13 1.44 -0.50
CA ALA A 21 -8.46 2.02 -0.32
C ALA A 21 -8.41 3.56 -0.20
N VAL A 22 -7.45 4.08 0.58
CA VAL A 22 -7.24 5.51 0.77
C VAL A 22 -6.84 6.19 -0.54
N THR A 23 -5.84 5.64 -1.24
CA THR A 23 -5.38 6.20 -2.52
C THR A 23 -6.49 6.13 -3.56
N ARG A 24 -7.27 5.05 -3.60
CA ARG A 24 -8.41 4.89 -4.53
C ARG A 24 -9.48 5.95 -4.31
N ALA A 25 -9.89 6.17 -3.05
CA ALA A 25 -10.88 7.18 -2.72
C ALA A 25 -10.39 8.59 -3.08
N LYS A 26 -9.13 8.91 -2.76
CA LYS A 26 -8.52 10.22 -3.03
C LYS A 26 -8.26 10.45 -4.53
N ALA A 27 -7.84 9.44 -5.28
CA ALA A 27 -7.65 9.52 -6.72
C ALA A 27 -8.97 9.76 -7.45
N LEU A 28 -10.05 9.07 -7.01
CA LEU A 28 -11.40 9.29 -7.53
C LEU A 28 -11.86 10.73 -7.30
N ALA A 29 -11.62 11.29 -6.10
CA ALA A 29 -11.96 12.68 -5.80
C ALA A 29 -11.16 13.71 -6.62
N ARG A 30 -10.01 13.30 -7.20
CA ARG A 30 -9.15 14.11 -8.06
C ARG A 30 -9.36 13.85 -9.56
N ASP A 31 -10.33 13.03 -9.94
CA ASP A 31 -10.54 12.56 -11.33
C ASP A 31 -9.28 11.92 -11.97
N LEU A 32 -8.46 11.23 -11.15
CA LEU A 32 -7.25 10.55 -11.59
C LEU A 32 -7.53 9.05 -11.83
N PRO A 33 -7.62 8.59 -13.10
CA PRO A 33 -7.86 7.19 -13.40
C PRO A 33 -6.59 6.37 -13.14
N LEU A 34 -6.58 5.62 -12.03
CA LEU A 34 -5.48 4.75 -11.64
C LEU A 34 -5.94 3.29 -11.49
N GLU A 35 -5.15 2.37 -11.99
CA GLU A 35 -5.23 0.96 -11.61
C GLU A 35 -4.51 0.77 -10.27
N LEU A 36 -5.24 0.36 -9.24
CA LEU A 36 -4.72 0.22 -7.89
C LEU A 36 -4.99 -1.20 -7.39
N ASP A 37 -4.03 -1.76 -6.65
CA ASP A 37 -4.11 -3.08 -6.02
C ASP A 37 -3.20 -3.10 -4.79
N SER A 38 -3.30 -4.16 -3.98
CA SER A 38 -2.40 -4.40 -2.85
C SER A 38 -1.98 -5.86 -2.74
N ALA A 39 -0.80 -6.08 -2.16
CA ALA A 39 -0.24 -7.40 -1.94
C ALA A 39 0.61 -7.47 -0.66
N GLY A 40 1.02 -8.69 -0.32
CA GLY A 40 1.86 -9.03 0.81
C GLY A 40 3.13 -9.73 0.37
N THR A 41 4.24 -9.48 1.05
CA THR A 41 5.48 -10.25 0.85
C THR A 41 5.34 -11.66 1.45
N GLY A 42 4.57 -11.80 2.53
CA GLY A 42 4.16 -13.08 3.09
C GLY A 42 2.84 -13.60 2.52
N ALA A 43 2.58 -14.89 2.75
CA ALA A 43 1.41 -15.60 2.22
C ALA A 43 0.44 -16.13 3.29
N TRP A 44 0.62 -15.78 4.57
CA TRP A 44 -0.15 -16.36 5.68
C TRP A 44 -1.65 -16.08 5.62
N HIS A 45 -2.04 -14.96 5.00
CA HIS A 45 -3.42 -14.48 4.99
C HIS A 45 -4.05 -14.53 3.60
N VAL A 46 -3.47 -15.24 2.62
CA VAL A 46 -4.00 -15.23 1.25
C VAL A 46 -5.48 -15.65 1.23
N GLY A 47 -6.33 -14.81 0.62
CA GLY A 47 -7.77 -14.98 0.55
C GLY A 47 -8.56 -14.41 1.74
N GLU A 48 -7.89 -14.00 2.82
CA GLU A 48 -8.54 -13.37 3.96
C GLU A 48 -8.88 -11.89 3.67
N PRO A 49 -9.93 -11.34 4.30
CA PRO A 49 -10.18 -9.91 4.26
C PRO A 49 -9.14 -9.14 5.09
N PRO A 50 -9.01 -7.81 4.93
CA PRO A 50 -8.20 -6.99 5.83
C PRO A 50 -8.55 -7.20 7.30
N TYR A 51 -7.61 -6.93 8.19
CA TYR A 51 -7.76 -7.18 9.62
C TYR A 51 -8.94 -6.38 10.19
N GLY A 52 -9.80 -7.02 10.97
CA GLY A 52 -11.07 -6.42 11.42
C GLY A 52 -10.90 -5.08 12.16
N ALA A 53 -9.88 -4.93 12.99
CA ALA A 53 -9.62 -3.66 13.67
C ALA A 53 -9.21 -2.54 12.70
N MET A 54 -8.45 -2.88 11.65
CA MET A 54 -8.09 -1.95 10.59
C MET A 54 -9.32 -1.53 9.79
N GLN A 55 -10.20 -2.48 9.44
CA GLN A 55 -11.47 -2.18 8.76
C GLN A 55 -12.33 -1.20 9.57
N VAL A 56 -12.50 -1.46 10.88
CA VAL A 56 -13.29 -0.59 11.77
C VAL A 56 -12.69 0.82 11.86
N CYS A 57 -11.36 0.94 11.95
CA CYS A 57 -10.68 2.23 11.98
C CYS A 57 -10.86 2.99 10.66
N ALA A 58 -10.62 2.32 9.53
CA ALA A 58 -10.74 2.91 8.20
C ALA A 58 -12.17 3.32 7.84
N ALA A 59 -13.17 2.52 8.22
CA ALA A 59 -14.59 2.82 7.99
C ALA A 59 -15.05 4.10 8.69
N LYS A 60 -14.50 4.42 9.88
CA LYS A 60 -14.78 5.70 10.57
C LYS A 60 -14.32 6.92 9.76
N ARG A 61 -13.36 6.75 8.85
CA ARG A 61 -12.83 7.78 7.96
C ARG A 61 -13.45 7.71 6.55
N GLY A 62 -14.40 6.81 6.31
CA GLY A 62 -15.08 6.66 5.03
C GLY A 62 -14.39 5.74 4.02
N TYR A 63 -13.38 4.96 4.43
CA TYR A 63 -12.74 3.98 3.56
C TYR A 63 -13.29 2.57 3.80
N ASP A 64 -13.74 1.93 2.72
CA ASP A 64 -14.19 0.54 2.77
C ASP A 64 -13.06 -0.42 2.35
N LEU A 65 -12.62 -1.23 3.31
CA LEU A 65 -11.60 -2.26 3.13
C LEU A 65 -12.21 -3.67 2.98
N ALA A 66 -13.49 -3.85 3.32
CA ALA A 66 -14.13 -5.16 3.41
C ALA A 66 -14.12 -5.98 2.10
N PRO A 67 -14.18 -5.37 0.89
CA PRO A 67 -14.10 -6.10 -0.37
C PRO A 67 -12.70 -6.62 -0.71
N LEU A 68 -11.65 -6.02 -0.14
CA LEU A 68 -10.27 -6.36 -0.50
C LEU A 68 -9.90 -7.76 0.01
N ARG A 69 -9.00 -8.43 -0.68
CA ARG A 69 -8.55 -9.78 -0.32
C ARG A 69 -7.04 -9.84 -0.35
N ALA A 70 -6.48 -10.36 0.73
CA ALA A 70 -5.05 -10.52 0.84
C ALA A 70 -4.54 -11.47 -0.24
N ARG A 71 -3.44 -11.10 -0.90
CA ARG A 71 -2.72 -11.94 -1.85
C ARG A 71 -1.22 -11.76 -1.68
N GLN A 72 -0.45 -12.73 -2.14
CA GLN A 72 1.00 -12.58 -2.19
C GLN A 72 1.40 -11.81 -3.44
N VAL A 73 2.46 -10.99 -3.34
CA VAL A 73 3.11 -10.36 -4.49
C VAL A 73 3.80 -11.44 -5.34
N THR A 74 3.76 -11.29 -6.66
CA THR A 74 4.39 -12.23 -7.60
C THR A 74 5.32 -11.52 -8.57
N ALA A 75 6.17 -12.28 -9.26
CA ALA A 75 7.07 -11.73 -10.28
C ALA A 75 6.32 -11.01 -11.42
N GLN A 76 5.09 -11.42 -11.73
CA GLN A 76 4.28 -10.76 -12.77
C GLN A 76 3.82 -9.35 -12.37
N ASP A 77 3.74 -9.06 -11.07
CA ASP A 77 3.36 -7.71 -10.61
C ASP A 77 4.37 -6.65 -11.08
N PHE A 78 5.65 -7.01 -11.21
CA PHE A 78 6.73 -6.11 -11.67
C PHE A 78 6.64 -5.77 -13.17
N GLU A 79 5.83 -6.50 -13.93
CA GLU A 79 5.53 -6.23 -15.33
C GLU A 79 4.18 -5.52 -15.52
N ARG A 80 3.23 -5.78 -14.60
CA ARG A 80 1.87 -5.21 -14.63
C ARG A 80 1.80 -3.78 -14.10
N PHE A 81 2.56 -3.48 -13.04
CA PHE A 81 2.48 -2.20 -12.36
C PHE A 81 3.62 -1.26 -12.77
N ASP A 82 3.32 0.02 -12.95
CA ASP A 82 4.32 1.05 -13.20
C ASP A 82 5.12 1.38 -11.93
N LEU A 83 4.45 1.30 -10.77
CA LEU A 83 5.00 1.61 -9.47
C LEU A 83 4.56 0.57 -8.43
N ILE A 84 5.52 0.05 -7.66
CA ILE A 84 5.26 -0.78 -6.49
C ILE A 84 5.76 -0.02 -5.26
N VAL A 85 4.86 0.22 -4.31
CA VAL A 85 5.09 1.05 -3.12
C VAL A 85 5.15 0.17 -1.89
N ALA A 86 6.32 0.11 -1.26
CA ALA A 86 6.58 -0.65 -0.05
C ALA A 86 6.25 0.16 1.22
N MET A 87 5.74 -0.52 2.25
CA MET A 87 5.40 0.15 3.53
C MET A 87 6.59 0.34 4.47
N ASP A 88 7.63 -0.48 4.34
CA ASP A 88 8.86 -0.41 5.13
C ASP A 88 10.07 -0.94 4.33
N ALA A 89 11.27 -0.76 4.87
CA ALA A 89 12.51 -1.18 4.23
C ALA A 89 12.64 -2.71 4.06
N ASP A 90 12.01 -3.51 4.93
CA ASP A 90 12.00 -4.97 4.81
C ASP A 90 11.13 -5.41 3.63
N ASN A 91 9.98 -4.77 3.44
CA ASN A 91 9.11 -4.99 2.30
C ASN A 91 9.81 -4.60 1.01
N LEU A 92 10.51 -3.46 1.01
CA LEU A 92 11.28 -3.02 -0.16
C LEU A 92 12.39 -4.01 -0.52
N ARG A 93 13.16 -4.49 0.47
CA ARG A 93 14.20 -5.51 0.25
C ARG A 93 13.62 -6.81 -0.30
N ASN A 94 12.54 -7.31 0.30
CA ASN A 94 11.86 -8.51 -0.20
C ASN A 94 11.37 -8.35 -1.66
N LEU A 95 10.91 -7.15 -2.03
CA LEU A 95 10.53 -6.84 -3.41
C LEU A 95 11.73 -6.81 -4.34
N GLN A 96 12.85 -6.22 -3.91
CA GLN A 96 14.09 -6.19 -4.69
C GLN A 96 14.63 -7.61 -4.94
N ASP A 97 14.58 -8.47 -3.93
CA ASP A 97 15.00 -9.87 -4.04
C ASP A 97 14.08 -10.70 -4.96
N LEU A 98 12.79 -10.36 -5.02
CA LEU A 98 11.80 -11.02 -5.87
C LEU A 98 11.79 -10.49 -7.32
N ALA A 99 12.25 -9.25 -7.54
CA ALA A 99 12.15 -8.58 -8.82
C ALA A 99 12.89 -9.36 -9.92
N PRO A 100 12.23 -9.74 -11.03
CA PRO A 100 12.91 -10.36 -12.15
C PRO A 100 13.83 -9.33 -12.85
N ASN A 101 14.85 -9.81 -13.56
CA ASN A 101 15.72 -8.94 -14.38
C ASN A 101 14.95 -8.13 -15.45
N SER A 102 13.76 -8.59 -15.83
CA SER A 102 12.85 -7.92 -16.77
C SER A 102 11.93 -6.87 -16.12
N ALA A 103 12.02 -6.67 -14.80
CA ALA A 103 11.14 -5.78 -14.06
C ALA A 103 11.11 -4.37 -14.67
N ARG A 104 9.90 -3.84 -14.83
CA ARG A 104 9.65 -2.48 -15.34
C ARG A 104 9.16 -1.55 -14.25
N ALA A 105 8.51 -2.11 -13.23
CA ALA A 105 8.01 -1.37 -12.09
C ALA A 105 9.14 -0.61 -11.37
N LYS A 106 8.89 0.65 -11.05
CA LYS A 106 9.71 1.38 -10.08
C LYS A 106 9.36 0.92 -8.68
N LEU A 107 10.35 0.83 -7.80
CA LEU A 107 10.15 0.54 -6.37
C LEU A 107 10.41 1.80 -5.56
N ALA A 108 9.56 2.08 -4.58
CA ALA A 108 9.71 3.20 -3.64
C ALA A 108 9.13 2.85 -2.26
N LEU A 109 9.58 3.53 -1.21
CA LEU A 109 8.84 3.52 0.07
C LEU A 109 7.66 4.49 -0.03
N PHE A 110 6.58 4.20 0.68
CA PHE A 110 5.44 5.10 0.68
C PHE A 110 5.77 6.45 1.31
N THR A 111 6.61 6.44 2.34
CA THR A 111 7.09 7.63 3.05
C THR A 111 8.02 8.50 2.21
N ASP A 112 8.64 7.97 1.13
CA ASP A 112 9.47 8.76 0.22
C ASP A 112 8.67 9.89 -0.46
N PHE A 113 7.36 9.71 -0.61
CA PHE A 113 6.47 10.72 -1.18
C PHE A 113 6.14 11.84 -0.20
N ALA A 114 6.31 11.63 1.11
CA ALA A 114 5.98 12.58 2.16
C ALA A 114 7.15 12.82 3.14
N PRO A 115 8.33 13.28 2.67
CA PRO A 115 9.53 13.42 3.49
C PRO A 115 9.36 14.42 4.64
N GLN A 116 8.42 15.37 4.54
CA GLN A 116 8.09 16.32 5.60
C GLN A 116 7.56 15.68 6.89
N THR A 117 7.08 14.43 6.81
CA THR A 117 6.63 13.68 7.99
C THR A 117 7.80 13.24 8.89
N GLY A 118 9.02 13.16 8.34
CA GLY A 118 10.18 12.59 9.00
C GLY A 118 10.08 11.07 9.26
N ALA A 119 9.02 10.42 8.77
CA ALA A 119 8.85 8.97 8.88
C ALA A 119 9.68 8.24 7.83
N ASP A 120 10.33 7.15 8.23
CA ASP A 120 11.10 6.26 7.35
C ASP A 120 10.31 5.01 6.95
N HIS A 121 9.19 4.74 7.62
CA HIS A 121 8.27 3.64 7.30
C HIS A 121 6.85 3.93 7.77
N VAL A 122 5.89 3.17 7.24
CA VAL A 122 4.52 3.10 7.78
C VAL A 122 4.49 2.03 8.90
N PRO A 123 4.26 2.41 10.17
CA PRO A 123 4.26 1.48 11.29
C PRO A 123 3.22 0.37 11.09
N ASP A 124 3.57 -0.86 11.47
CA ASP A 124 2.65 -2.00 11.34
C ASP A 124 1.67 -2.07 12.53
N PRO A 125 0.39 -1.74 12.32
CA PRO A 125 -0.58 -1.68 13.41
C PRO A 125 -0.99 -3.06 13.90
N TYR A 126 -0.64 -4.14 13.19
CA TYR A 126 -0.80 -5.49 13.74
C TYR A 126 0.00 -5.65 15.04
N TYR A 127 1.19 -5.05 15.11
CA TYR A 127 2.08 -5.08 16.27
C TYR A 127 1.90 -3.86 17.18
N THR A 128 1.90 -2.64 16.63
CA THR A 128 1.82 -1.41 17.45
C THR A 128 0.44 -1.21 18.07
N ARG A 129 -0.60 -1.79 17.46
CA ARG A 129 -2.02 -1.58 17.78
C ARG A 129 -2.49 -0.13 17.57
N ASP A 130 -1.68 0.70 16.92
CA ASP A 130 -2.00 2.07 16.57
C ASP A 130 -2.52 2.16 15.12
N PHE A 131 -3.80 1.83 14.94
CA PHE A 131 -4.43 1.83 13.62
C PHE A 131 -4.67 3.24 13.08
N ASP A 132 -4.97 4.19 13.96
CA ASP A 132 -5.22 5.58 13.60
C ASP A 132 -3.92 6.27 13.15
N GLY A 133 -2.81 6.10 13.88
CA GLY A 133 -1.52 6.65 13.47
C GLY A 133 -1.02 6.07 12.15
N THR A 134 -1.27 4.77 11.89
CA THR A 134 -1.01 4.18 10.57
C THR A 134 -1.84 4.84 9.47
N LEU A 135 -3.14 5.10 9.68
CA LEU A 135 -3.98 5.77 8.69
C LEU A 135 -3.58 7.21 8.46
N ASP A 136 -3.22 7.95 9.52
CA ASP A 136 -2.78 9.35 9.40
C ASP A 136 -1.60 9.45 8.42
N LEU A 137 -0.60 8.60 8.59
CA LEU A 137 0.56 8.58 7.71
C LEU A 137 0.22 8.09 6.30
N VAL A 138 -0.64 7.07 6.17
CA VAL A 138 -1.11 6.58 4.86
C VAL A 138 -1.85 7.67 4.09
N GLU A 139 -2.70 8.46 4.74
CA GLU A 139 -3.43 9.56 4.11
C GLU A 139 -2.48 10.66 3.61
N ILE A 140 -1.50 11.06 4.42
CA ILE A 140 -0.49 12.05 4.04
C ILE A 140 0.34 11.55 2.86
N CYS A 141 0.81 10.29 2.90
CA CYS A 141 1.60 9.72 1.82
C CYS A 141 0.77 9.55 0.53
N ALA A 142 -0.51 9.18 0.64
CA ALA A 142 -1.41 9.05 -0.51
C ALA A 142 -1.64 10.40 -1.19
N ASP A 143 -1.86 11.47 -0.42
CA ASP A 143 -1.99 12.81 -0.98
C ASP A 143 -0.71 13.26 -1.69
N ALA A 144 0.44 13.12 -1.03
CA ALA A 144 1.72 13.54 -1.58
C ALA A 144 2.15 12.70 -2.81
N LEU A 145 1.77 11.41 -2.85
CA LEU A 145 1.94 10.56 -4.03
C LEU A 145 1.09 11.06 -5.19
N LEU A 146 -0.19 11.32 -4.96
CA LEU A 146 -1.13 11.74 -6.00
C LEU A 146 -0.82 13.14 -6.55
N ASP A 147 -0.27 14.04 -5.73
CA ASP A 147 0.17 15.38 -6.16
C ASP A 147 1.40 15.34 -7.09
N GLN A 148 2.10 14.19 -7.17
CA GLN A 148 3.26 13.98 -8.04
C GLN A 148 2.93 13.22 -9.35
N LEU A 149 1.66 12.84 -9.57
CA LEU A 149 1.22 12.07 -10.75
C LEU A 149 0.85 12.93 -11.95
#